data_AF-A0A7X8VFF3-F1
#
_entry.id   AF-A0A7X8VFF3-F1
#
_cell.length_a   1.000
_cell.length_b   1.000
_cell.length_c   1.000
_cell.angle_alpha   90.00
_cell.angle_beta   90.00
_cell.angle_gamma   90.00
#
_symmetry.space_group_name_H-M   'P 1'
#
loop_
_entity.id
_entity.type
_entity.pdbx_description
1 polymer ?
#
loop_
_entity_poly.entity_id
_entity_poly.type
_entity_poly.pdbx_seq_one_letter_code
_entity_poly.pdbx_strand_id
1 'polypeptide(L)'
;IATQRAPLRHNAVETFDEYNTGTNTGTRAPWLYWDVVPDSDKLKLDVYMAGGGCSLPGQGKTLMPGEGYEGVVKFVLDVMTSYGLNACPPLLVGVGIGTSIDSASYMSKLALMRPIGSHNTNPKAAQLENDLTAAIDSIGLGPQGLSGTRSVMGVNIENSARHPSVISVAVNVGCWSHRRGTIVIKSDLSYEMVTHKGVEL
;
A
#
# COMPACT_ATOMS: atom_id res chain seq x y z
N ILE A 1 6.15 20.94 14.51
CA ILE A 1 5.38 19.70 14.22
C ILE A 1 4.50 19.98 13.00
N ALA A 2 4.44 19.08 12.00
CA ALA A 2 3.72 19.33 10.74
C ALA A 2 2.24 19.73 10.96
N THR A 3 1.55 19.05 11.88
CA THR A 3 0.15 19.33 12.26
C THR A 3 -0.07 20.69 12.93
N GLN A 4 0.98 21.33 13.45
CA GLN A 4 0.89 22.70 14.00
C GLN A 4 1.13 23.78 12.94
N ARG A 5 1.84 23.44 11.86
CA ARG A 5 2.30 24.41 10.85
C ARG A 5 1.45 24.39 9.58
N ALA A 6 0.83 23.24 9.27
CA ALA A 6 -0.02 23.07 8.11
C ALA A 6 -1.47 22.81 8.55
N PRO A 7 -2.48 23.21 7.75
CA PRO A 7 -3.90 23.01 8.05
C PRO A 7 -4.31 21.55 7.83
N LEU A 8 -3.73 20.63 8.61
CA LEU A 8 -4.02 19.21 8.59
C LEU A 8 -5.11 18.87 9.62
N ARG A 9 -6.00 17.95 9.27
CA ARG A 9 -7.01 17.45 10.21
C ARG A 9 -6.39 16.46 11.20
N HIS A 10 -6.73 16.59 12.48
CA HIS A 10 -6.34 15.65 13.52
C HIS A 10 -7.29 14.44 13.54
N ASN A 11 -6.78 13.24 13.26
CA ASN A 11 -7.51 11.98 13.06
C ASN A 11 -6.96 10.81 13.89
N ALA A 12 -5.94 11.02 14.74
CA ALA A 12 -5.49 9.97 15.65
C ALA A 12 -6.33 10.00 16.93
N VAL A 13 -6.99 8.87 17.22
CA VAL A 13 -7.87 8.65 18.38
C VAL A 13 -7.28 7.51 19.20
N GLU A 14 -7.16 7.69 20.52
CA GLU A 14 -6.77 6.59 21.42
C GLU A 14 -7.91 5.57 21.49
N THR A 15 -7.62 4.32 21.12
CA THR A 15 -8.64 3.33 20.74
C THR A 15 -9.58 2.92 21.87
N PHE A 16 -9.13 2.92 23.13
CA PHE A 16 -9.97 2.53 24.27
C PHE A 16 -10.45 3.72 25.11
N ASP A 17 -9.75 4.85 25.03
CA ASP A 17 -10.09 6.07 25.77
C ASP A 17 -10.97 7.03 24.95
N GLU A 18 -11.12 6.78 23.64
CA GLU A 18 -12.05 7.45 22.73
C GLU A 18 -11.90 8.98 22.66
N TYR A 19 -10.67 9.48 22.78
CA TYR A 19 -10.36 10.89 22.60
C TYR A 19 -9.40 11.12 21.44
N ASN A 20 -9.58 12.26 20.75
CA ASN A 20 -8.66 12.69 19.71
C ASN A 20 -7.39 13.28 20.34
N THR A 21 -6.23 12.77 19.95
CA THR A 21 -4.92 13.17 20.45
C THR A 21 -4.54 14.63 20.13
N GLY A 22 -5.25 15.27 19.18
CA GLY A 22 -4.98 16.65 18.76
C GLY A 22 -3.66 16.85 18.01
N THR A 23 -2.93 15.77 17.67
CA THR A 23 -1.57 15.88 17.10
C THR A 23 -1.31 14.99 15.89
N ASN A 24 -2.20 14.03 15.57
CA ASN A 24 -1.95 12.89 14.67
C ASN A 24 -0.83 11.94 15.12
N THR A 25 -0.47 11.99 16.40
CA THR A 25 0.46 11.06 17.05
C THR A 25 -0.19 10.54 18.33
N GLY A 26 0.19 9.35 18.77
CA GLY A 26 -0.40 8.71 19.94
C GLY A 26 0.26 7.38 20.22
N THR A 27 -0.39 6.54 21.02
CA THR A 27 0.11 5.20 21.35
C THR A 27 0.44 4.41 20.08
N ARG A 28 1.72 4.18 19.81
CA ARG A 28 2.24 3.46 18.63
C ARG A 28 1.83 4.08 17.28
N ALA A 29 1.51 5.38 17.24
CA ALA A 29 1.17 6.12 16.03
C ALA A 29 2.12 7.32 15.84
N PRO A 30 2.79 7.45 14.68
CA PRO A 30 2.70 6.59 13.49
C PRO A 30 3.33 5.21 13.70
N TRP A 31 2.92 4.23 12.89
CA TRP A 31 3.57 2.93 12.82
C TRP A 31 4.79 3.01 11.90
N LEU A 32 5.91 2.42 12.32
CA LEU A 32 7.16 2.40 11.56
C LEU A 32 7.48 0.98 11.12
N TYR A 33 7.90 0.85 9.87
CA TYR A 33 8.61 -0.31 9.37
C TYR A 33 10.05 0.11 9.10
N TRP A 34 11.00 -0.75 9.41
CA TRP A 34 12.40 -0.54 9.08
C TRP A 34 12.97 -1.84 8.54
N ASP A 35 13.88 -1.72 7.59
CA ASP A 35 14.70 -2.80 7.09
C ASP A 35 16.16 -2.32 7.14
N VAL A 36 17.05 -3.21 7.59
CA VAL A 36 18.49 -2.92 7.59
C VAL A 36 19.04 -3.29 6.23
N VAL A 37 19.57 -2.31 5.51
CA VAL A 37 20.22 -2.52 4.21
C VAL A 37 21.70 -2.78 4.44
N PRO A 38 22.22 -3.98 4.12
CA PRO A 38 23.65 -4.27 4.24
C PRO A 38 24.48 -3.30 3.40
N ASP A 39 25.65 -2.93 3.91
CA ASP A 39 26.65 -2.13 3.19
C ASP A 39 26.13 -0.76 2.69
N SER A 40 25.14 -0.18 3.39
CA SER A 40 24.57 1.13 3.07
C SER A 40 24.72 2.09 4.24
N ASP A 41 25.23 3.29 3.95
CA ASP A 41 25.30 4.44 4.87
C ASP A 41 24.15 5.43 4.67
N LYS A 42 23.15 5.06 3.86
CA LYS A 42 22.01 5.90 3.50
C LYS A 42 20.75 5.46 4.22
N LEU A 43 19.93 6.43 4.59
CA LEU A 43 18.55 6.24 5.05
C LEU A 43 17.60 6.55 3.90
N LYS A 44 16.88 5.53 3.40
CA LYS A 44 15.68 5.75 2.58
C LYS A 44 14.46 5.78 3.50
N LEU A 45 13.77 6.90 3.53
CA LEU A 45 12.54 7.09 4.30
C LEU A 45 11.35 7.24 3.35
N ASP A 46 10.45 6.27 3.40
CA ASP A 46 9.15 6.32 2.75
C ASP A 46 8.10 6.79 3.78
N VAL A 47 7.37 7.86 3.46
CA VAL A 47 6.27 8.40 4.27
C VAL A 47 4.98 8.18 3.53
N TYR A 48 4.00 7.55 4.17
CA TYR A 48 2.67 7.37 3.60
C TYR A 48 1.59 7.92 4.51
N MET A 49 0.81 8.87 4.01
CA MET A 49 -0.29 9.51 4.74
C MET A 49 -1.61 8.83 4.35
N ALA A 50 -1.84 7.64 4.91
CA ALA A 50 -3.05 6.86 4.67
C ALA A 50 -4.30 7.62 5.13
N GLY A 51 -5.37 7.59 4.32
CA GLY A 51 -6.70 8.01 4.72
C GLY A 51 -7.47 6.85 5.37
N GLY A 52 -8.42 7.16 6.25
CA GLY A 52 -9.25 6.11 6.88
C GLY A 52 -9.99 5.23 5.87
N GLY A 53 -10.58 5.84 4.83
CA GLY A 53 -11.33 5.11 3.78
C GLY A 53 -10.48 4.12 2.99
N CYS A 54 -9.26 4.50 2.59
CA CYS A 54 -8.35 3.58 1.89
C CYS A 54 -7.71 2.52 2.78
N SER A 55 -7.85 2.64 4.11
CA SER A 55 -7.46 1.58 5.04
C SER A 55 -8.51 0.47 5.11
N LEU A 56 -9.78 0.70 4.72
CA LEU A 56 -10.86 -0.30 4.79
C LEU A 56 -10.62 -1.54 3.90
N PRO A 57 -10.13 -1.42 2.65
CA PRO A 57 -9.76 -2.60 1.84
C PRO A 57 -8.52 -3.33 2.37
N GLY A 58 -7.84 -2.81 3.40
CA GLY A 58 -6.67 -3.42 4.03
C GLY A 58 -6.99 -4.77 4.65
N GLN A 59 -6.75 -5.87 3.93
CA GLN A 59 -7.10 -7.23 4.36
C GLN A 59 -6.01 -8.22 3.97
N GLY A 60 -5.89 -9.30 4.72
CA GLY A 60 -5.02 -10.42 4.38
C GLY A 60 -5.60 -11.76 4.80
N LYS A 61 -5.14 -12.81 4.14
CA LYS A 61 -5.55 -14.19 4.41
C LYS A 61 -4.39 -15.14 4.10
N THR A 62 -4.26 -16.18 4.93
CA THR A 62 -3.42 -17.34 4.61
C THR A 62 -4.29 -18.41 3.97
N LEU A 63 -3.87 -18.85 2.79
CA LEU A 63 -4.56 -19.84 1.97
C LEU A 63 -3.84 -21.18 2.06
N MET A 64 -4.60 -22.25 1.80
CA MET A 64 -4.05 -23.58 1.59
C MET A 64 -3.20 -23.58 0.32
N PRO A 65 -2.13 -24.39 0.26
CA PRO A 65 -1.18 -24.32 -0.85
C PRO A 65 -1.81 -24.78 -2.17
N GLY A 66 -2.84 -25.64 -2.11
CA GLY A 66 -3.61 -26.09 -3.26
C GLY A 66 -4.53 -25.01 -3.86
N GLU A 67 -4.83 -23.92 -3.15
CA GLU A 67 -5.57 -22.77 -3.72
C GLU A 67 -4.68 -21.96 -4.68
N GLY A 68 -3.36 -21.99 -4.49
CA GLY A 68 -2.38 -21.42 -5.40
C GLY A 68 -2.62 -19.94 -5.74
N TYR A 69 -2.25 -19.54 -6.96
CA TYR A 69 -2.42 -18.16 -7.45
C TYR A 69 -3.87 -17.83 -7.79
N GLU A 70 -4.70 -18.81 -8.13
CA GLU A 70 -6.14 -18.60 -8.35
C GLU A 70 -6.83 -18.11 -7.07
N GLY A 71 -6.50 -18.72 -5.93
CA GLY A 71 -6.97 -18.26 -4.62
C GLY A 71 -6.52 -16.84 -4.29
N VAL A 72 -5.29 -16.47 -4.67
CA VAL A 72 -4.77 -15.10 -4.52
C VAL A 72 -5.58 -14.12 -5.36
N VAL A 73 -5.79 -14.42 -6.64
CA VAL A 73 -6.57 -13.57 -7.56
C VAL A 73 -7.99 -13.41 -7.05
N LYS A 74 -8.64 -14.52 -6.68
CA LYS A 74 -9.98 -14.51 -6.12
C LYS A 74 -10.06 -13.61 -4.89
N PHE A 75 -9.11 -13.75 -3.95
CA PHE A 75 -9.07 -12.92 -2.75
C PHE A 75 -8.95 -11.42 -3.08
N VAL A 76 -8.07 -11.05 -4.02
CA VAL A 76 -7.93 -9.65 -4.45
C VAL A 76 -9.25 -9.13 -5.02
N LEU A 77 -9.89 -9.87 -5.93
CA LEU A 77 -11.16 -9.47 -6.54
C LEU A 77 -12.32 -9.40 -5.53
N ASP A 78 -12.37 -10.31 -4.56
CA ASP A 78 -13.36 -10.28 -3.47
C ASP A 78 -13.20 -9.00 -2.62
N VAL A 79 -11.96 -8.61 -2.30
CA VAL A 79 -11.68 -7.35 -1.59
C VAL A 79 -12.10 -6.15 -2.44
N MET A 80 -11.78 -6.16 -3.73
CA MET A 80 -12.09 -5.05 -4.64
C MET A 80 -13.59 -4.86 -4.86
N THR A 81 -14.34 -5.96 -4.98
CA THR A 81 -15.82 -5.91 -5.10
C THR A 81 -16.49 -5.51 -3.78
N SER A 82 -15.91 -5.87 -2.63
CA SER A 82 -16.50 -5.56 -1.32
C SER A 82 -16.20 -4.14 -0.82
N TYR A 83 -14.97 -3.65 -0.99
CA TYR A 83 -14.50 -2.40 -0.38
C TYR A 83 -13.85 -1.41 -1.36
N GLY A 84 -13.60 -1.80 -2.61
CA GLY A 84 -12.90 -0.95 -3.57
C GLY A 84 -13.57 0.40 -3.78
N LEU A 85 -14.91 0.40 -3.85
CA LEU A 85 -15.71 1.62 -3.99
C LEU A 85 -15.53 2.60 -2.81
N ASN A 86 -15.41 2.07 -1.57
CA ASN A 86 -15.27 2.88 -0.36
C ASN A 86 -13.93 3.64 -0.27
N ALA A 87 -12.96 3.29 -1.12
CA ALA A 87 -11.63 3.88 -1.13
C ALA A 87 -11.44 4.97 -2.20
N CYS A 88 -12.52 5.54 -2.76
CA CYS A 88 -12.46 6.64 -3.74
C CYS A 88 -11.57 6.32 -4.97
N PRO A 89 -11.97 5.36 -5.83
CA PRO A 89 -11.24 5.03 -7.06
C PRO A 89 -11.04 6.26 -7.98
N PRO A 90 -10.04 6.24 -8.89
CA PRO A 90 -9.16 5.12 -9.20
C PRO A 90 -8.11 4.85 -8.13
N LEU A 91 -7.87 3.57 -7.87
CA LEU A 91 -7.00 3.11 -6.78
C LEU A 91 -5.64 2.66 -7.29
N LEU A 92 -4.58 2.87 -6.53
CA LEU A 92 -3.38 2.05 -6.66
C LEU A 92 -3.54 0.83 -5.76
N VAL A 93 -3.53 -0.37 -6.31
CA VAL A 93 -3.69 -1.59 -5.52
C VAL A 93 -2.32 -2.20 -5.24
N GLY A 94 -1.97 -2.33 -3.97
CA GLY A 94 -0.78 -3.02 -3.51
C GLY A 94 -1.13 -4.42 -3.04
N VAL A 95 -0.48 -5.43 -3.59
CA VAL A 95 -0.68 -6.84 -3.25
C VAL A 95 0.64 -7.39 -2.71
N GLY A 96 0.58 -8.04 -1.56
CA GLY A 96 1.72 -8.71 -0.95
C GLY A 96 1.49 -10.22 -0.92
N ILE A 97 2.48 -11.02 -1.34
CA ILE A 97 2.39 -12.49 -1.35
C ILE A 97 3.58 -13.10 -0.62
N GLY A 98 3.36 -13.92 0.40
CA GLY A 98 4.43 -14.49 1.22
C GLY A 98 4.03 -15.73 2.03
N THR A 99 4.82 -16.02 3.08
CA THR A 99 4.55 -17.14 4.00
C THR A 99 3.45 -16.84 5.01
N SER A 100 3.42 -15.61 5.51
CA SER A 100 2.61 -15.21 6.65
C SER A 100 1.83 -13.94 6.37
N ILE A 101 0.77 -13.69 7.13
CA ILE A 101 -0.09 -12.53 6.93
C ILE A 101 0.63 -11.21 7.26
N ASP A 102 1.54 -11.21 8.23
CA ASP A 102 2.35 -10.06 8.62
C ASP A 102 3.30 -9.64 7.48
N SER A 103 4.07 -10.59 6.93
CA SER A 103 4.96 -10.33 5.81
C SER A 103 4.19 -9.90 4.55
N ALA A 104 3.07 -10.57 4.24
CA ALA A 104 2.21 -10.19 3.13
C ALA A 104 1.64 -8.77 3.31
N SER A 105 1.18 -8.41 4.52
CA SER A 105 0.61 -7.09 4.84
C SER A 105 1.65 -5.97 4.75
N TYR A 106 2.89 -6.22 5.16
CA TYR A 106 3.97 -5.26 4.96
C TYR A 106 4.27 -5.07 3.47
N MET A 107 4.41 -6.17 2.71
CA MET A 107 4.69 -6.12 1.27
C MET A 107 3.57 -5.43 0.47
N SER A 108 2.30 -5.63 0.81
CA SER A 108 1.19 -4.92 0.16
C SER A 108 1.26 -3.41 0.38
N LYS A 109 1.73 -2.94 1.55
CA LYS A 109 2.01 -1.52 1.77
C LYS A 109 3.25 -1.04 1.00
N LEU A 110 4.31 -1.84 0.97
CA LEU A 110 5.53 -1.50 0.22
C LEU A 110 5.24 -1.37 -1.29
N ALA A 111 4.35 -2.20 -1.83
CA ALA A 111 3.89 -2.11 -3.21
C ALA A 111 3.25 -0.75 -3.57
N LEU A 112 2.64 -0.06 -2.60
CA LEU A 112 2.10 1.28 -2.78
C LEU A 112 3.18 2.37 -2.92
N MET A 113 4.42 2.07 -2.51
CA MET A 113 5.60 2.96 -2.60
C MET A 113 6.33 2.84 -3.94
N ARG A 114 5.93 1.90 -4.80
CA ARG A 114 6.46 1.78 -6.16
C ARG A 114 5.95 2.88 -7.09
N PRO A 115 6.78 3.42 -8.00
CA PRO A 115 6.31 4.39 -9.00
C PRO A 115 5.10 3.86 -9.80
N ILE A 116 4.16 4.73 -10.12
CA ILE A 116 3.01 4.37 -10.97
C ILE A 116 3.55 3.98 -12.36
N GLY A 117 3.06 2.86 -12.89
CA GLY A 117 3.53 2.28 -14.16
C GLY A 117 4.83 1.46 -14.04
N SER A 118 5.39 1.29 -12.85
CA SER A 118 6.47 0.32 -12.63
C SER A 118 5.92 -1.10 -12.50
N HIS A 119 6.70 -2.09 -12.94
CA HIS A 119 6.32 -3.50 -12.90
C HIS A 119 7.28 -4.32 -12.07
N ASN A 120 6.80 -5.45 -11.55
CA ASN A 120 7.63 -6.39 -10.81
C ASN A 120 8.75 -6.92 -11.73
N THR A 121 9.94 -7.14 -11.19
CA THR A 121 11.09 -7.65 -11.96
C THR A 121 10.90 -9.10 -12.41
N ASN A 122 10.06 -9.87 -11.71
CA ASN A 122 9.65 -11.20 -12.11
C ASN A 122 8.56 -11.12 -13.20
N PRO A 123 8.79 -11.68 -14.42
CA PRO A 123 7.84 -11.58 -15.52
C PRO A 123 6.46 -12.17 -15.23
N LYS A 124 6.37 -13.21 -14.39
CA LYS A 124 5.08 -13.83 -14.02
C LYS A 124 4.29 -12.94 -13.06
N ALA A 125 4.98 -12.29 -12.13
CA ALA A 125 4.34 -11.33 -11.23
C ALA A 125 3.91 -10.08 -12.00
N ALA A 126 4.73 -9.57 -12.93
CA ALA A 126 4.36 -8.46 -13.81
C ALA A 126 3.15 -8.78 -14.69
N GLN A 127 3.06 -10.00 -15.21
CA GLN A 127 1.86 -10.43 -15.94
C GLN A 127 0.63 -10.44 -15.03
N LEU A 128 0.76 -10.95 -13.81
CA LEU A 128 -0.33 -10.97 -12.84
C LEU A 128 -0.78 -9.56 -12.41
N GLU A 129 0.13 -8.59 -12.31
CA GLU A 129 -0.19 -7.16 -12.12
C GLU A 129 -1.11 -6.65 -13.24
N ASN A 130 -0.79 -6.97 -14.50
CA ASN A 130 -1.61 -6.59 -15.66
C ASN A 130 -2.96 -7.30 -15.68
N ASP A 131 -2.98 -8.60 -15.40
CA ASP A 131 -4.20 -9.41 -15.39
C ASP A 131 -5.17 -8.94 -14.29
N LEU A 132 -4.66 -8.65 -13.09
CA LEU A 132 -5.45 -8.07 -12.00
C LEU A 132 -5.94 -6.67 -12.34
N THR A 133 -5.11 -5.83 -12.97
CA THR A 133 -5.53 -4.49 -13.42
C THR A 133 -6.73 -4.59 -14.35
N ALA A 134 -6.64 -5.44 -15.38
CA ALA A 134 -7.73 -5.66 -16.33
C ALA A 134 -8.97 -6.26 -15.67
N ALA A 135 -8.80 -7.24 -14.77
CA ALA A 135 -9.90 -7.88 -14.05
C ALA A 135 -10.64 -6.89 -13.13
N ILE A 136 -9.92 -6.04 -12.39
CA ILE A 136 -10.53 -5.03 -11.52
C ILE A 136 -11.25 -3.97 -12.35
N ASP A 137 -10.67 -3.53 -13.46
CA ASP A 137 -11.34 -2.60 -14.37
C ASP A 137 -12.62 -3.19 -14.96
N SER A 138 -12.65 -4.50 -15.23
CA SER A 138 -13.83 -5.20 -15.74
C SER A 138 -14.99 -5.30 -14.74
N ILE A 139 -14.74 -5.13 -13.43
CA ILE A 139 -15.79 -5.03 -12.40
C ILE A 139 -16.69 -3.82 -12.69
N GLY A 140 -16.13 -2.77 -13.30
CA GLY A 140 -16.90 -1.61 -13.71
C GLY A 140 -17.11 -0.57 -12.60
N LEU A 141 -16.23 -0.49 -11.58
CA LEU A 141 -16.36 0.52 -10.52
C LEU A 141 -16.25 1.95 -11.09
N GLY A 142 -15.25 2.19 -11.95
CA GLY A 142 -14.94 3.49 -12.51
C GLY A 142 -14.46 4.52 -11.48
N PRO A 143 -14.00 5.71 -11.93
CA PRO A 143 -13.59 6.79 -11.04
C PRO A 143 -14.73 7.19 -10.10
N GLN A 144 -14.44 7.28 -8.80
CA GLN A 144 -15.37 7.60 -7.72
C GLN A 144 -16.62 6.71 -7.65
N GLY A 145 -16.64 5.56 -8.34
CA GLY A 145 -17.84 4.71 -8.40
C GLY A 145 -18.86 5.10 -9.45
N LEU A 146 -18.51 5.98 -10.39
CA LEU A 146 -19.43 6.47 -11.42
C LEU A 146 -19.69 5.45 -12.55
N SER A 147 -19.29 4.20 -12.34
CA SER A 147 -19.33 3.11 -13.30
C SER A 147 -18.40 3.33 -14.51
N GLY A 148 -18.01 2.23 -15.15
CA GLY A 148 -17.16 2.25 -16.35
C GLY A 148 -15.74 1.75 -16.09
N THR A 149 -14.77 2.22 -16.87
CA THR A 149 -13.38 1.73 -16.87
C THR A 149 -12.46 2.61 -16.01
N ARG A 150 -11.19 2.20 -15.82
CA ARG A 150 -10.17 2.90 -15.01
C ARG A 150 -10.58 3.00 -13.55
N SER A 151 -10.93 1.86 -12.97
CA SER A 151 -11.15 1.66 -11.54
C SER A 151 -9.84 1.71 -10.75
N VAL A 152 -8.71 1.46 -11.42
CA VAL A 152 -7.37 1.50 -10.83
C VAL A 152 -6.39 2.33 -11.65
N MET A 153 -5.40 2.92 -10.98
CA MET A 153 -4.18 3.48 -11.59
C MET A 153 -3.16 2.38 -11.92
N GLY A 154 -3.29 1.21 -11.30
CA GLY A 154 -2.46 0.04 -11.50
C GLY A 154 -2.50 -0.90 -10.30
N VAL A 155 -1.95 -2.09 -10.48
CA VAL A 155 -1.73 -3.09 -9.43
C VAL A 155 -0.22 -3.31 -9.33
N ASN A 156 0.34 -3.24 -8.12
CA ASN A 156 1.72 -3.57 -7.84
C ASN A 156 1.77 -4.79 -6.91
N ILE A 157 2.60 -5.77 -7.25
CA ILE A 157 2.83 -6.97 -6.44
C ILE A 157 4.24 -6.91 -5.86
N GLU A 158 4.34 -7.05 -4.55
CA GLU A 158 5.57 -7.39 -3.84
C GLU A 158 5.45 -8.80 -3.27
N ASN A 159 6.54 -9.57 -3.31
CA ASN A 159 6.49 -10.98 -2.93
C ASN A 159 7.79 -11.48 -2.29
N SER A 160 7.66 -12.50 -1.46
CA SER A 160 8.77 -13.22 -0.86
C SER A 160 8.67 -14.72 -1.14
N ALA A 161 9.69 -15.48 -0.73
CA ALA A 161 9.58 -16.92 -0.67
C ALA A 161 8.51 -17.34 0.35
N ARG A 162 7.84 -18.45 0.10
CA ARG A 162 6.80 -18.99 0.99
C ARG A 162 7.14 -20.39 1.51
N HIS A 163 6.68 -20.72 2.71
CA HIS A 163 6.65 -22.12 3.15
C HIS A 163 5.73 -22.93 2.21
N PRO A 164 6.12 -24.14 1.76
CA PRO A 164 5.37 -24.86 0.73
C PRO A 164 3.93 -25.19 1.14
N SER A 165 3.67 -25.34 2.44
CA SER A 165 2.34 -25.69 2.97
C SER A 165 1.35 -24.54 3.08
N VAL A 166 1.72 -23.30 2.75
CA VAL A 166 0.83 -22.12 2.86
C VAL A 166 1.14 -21.08 1.79
N ILE A 167 0.16 -20.26 1.45
CA ILE A 167 0.37 -19.02 0.68
C ILE A 167 -0.45 -17.90 1.29
N SER A 168 0.23 -16.88 1.85
CA SER A 168 -0.43 -15.70 2.39
C SER A 168 -0.49 -14.60 1.35
N VAL A 169 -1.63 -13.92 1.30
CA VAL A 169 -1.88 -12.75 0.48
C VAL A 169 -2.43 -11.62 1.34
N ALA A 170 -2.04 -10.39 1.04
CA ALA A 170 -2.66 -9.19 1.58
C ALA A 170 -2.86 -8.13 0.49
N VAL A 171 -3.87 -7.29 0.71
CA VAL A 171 -4.23 -6.16 -0.15
C VAL A 171 -4.23 -4.89 0.69
N ASN A 172 -3.59 -3.85 0.18
CA ASN A 172 -3.79 -2.46 0.62
C ASN A 172 -4.01 -1.60 -0.61
N VAL A 173 -4.70 -0.47 -0.46
CA VAL A 173 -4.93 0.45 -1.57
C VAL A 173 -4.50 1.87 -1.25
N GLY A 174 -4.01 2.57 -2.26
CA GLY A 174 -3.96 4.02 -2.30
C GLY A 174 -5.20 4.56 -2.99
N CYS A 175 -5.94 5.44 -2.32
CA CYS A 175 -7.06 6.15 -2.94
C CYS A 175 -6.57 7.20 -3.94
N TRP A 176 -7.51 7.91 -4.57
CA TRP A 176 -7.21 9.10 -5.37
C TRP A 176 -6.27 10.10 -4.68
N SER A 177 -6.39 10.26 -3.36
CA SER A 177 -5.45 11.04 -2.55
C SER A 177 -4.22 10.20 -2.15
N HIS A 178 -3.49 9.69 -3.14
CA HIS A 178 -2.30 8.85 -2.96
C HIS A 178 -1.10 9.64 -2.44
N ARG A 179 -1.16 9.98 -1.14
CA ARG A 179 -0.22 10.89 -0.47
C ARG A 179 0.99 10.12 0.07
N ARG A 180 2.10 10.19 -0.64
CA ARG A 180 3.35 9.56 -0.24
C ARG A 180 4.57 10.46 -0.49
N GLY A 181 5.64 10.26 0.25
CA GLY A 181 6.93 10.92 0.07
C GLY A 181 8.06 9.91 0.18
N THR A 182 9.09 10.04 -0.65
CA THR A 182 10.33 9.25 -0.50
C THR A 182 11.50 10.21 -0.48
N ILE A 183 12.29 10.14 0.58
CA ILE A 183 13.55 10.87 0.73
C ILE A 183 14.69 9.90 0.96
N VAL A 184 15.83 10.16 0.34
CA VAL A 184 17.09 9.46 0.62
C VAL A 184 18.04 10.43 1.28
N ILE A 185 18.46 10.13 2.50
CA ILE A 185 19.41 10.92 3.29
C ILE A 185 20.74 10.16 3.31
N LYS A 186 21.83 10.85 3.00
CA LYS A 186 23.20 10.30 2.98
C LYS A 186 23.91 10.55 4.31
N SER A 187 25.07 9.92 4.49
CA SER A 187 25.90 10.06 5.69
C SER A 187 26.40 11.49 5.96
N ASP A 188 26.54 12.31 4.92
CA ASP A 188 26.87 13.74 5.00
C ASP A 188 25.66 14.65 5.26
N LEU A 189 24.49 14.07 5.55
CA LEU A 189 23.19 14.74 5.73
C LEU A 189 22.65 15.42 4.47
N SER A 190 23.31 15.30 3.31
CA SER A 190 22.69 15.66 2.04
C SER A 190 21.53 14.73 1.75
N TYR A 191 20.51 15.23 1.04
CA TYR A 191 19.32 14.46 0.75
C TYR A 191 18.85 14.60 -0.70
N GLU A 192 18.07 13.62 -1.14
CA GLU A 192 17.38 13.62 -2.42
C GLU A 192 15.89 13.33 -2.21
N MET A 193 15.02 14.22 -2.73
CA MET A 193 13.57 14.01 -2.76
C MET A 193 13.19 13.22 -4.01
N VAL A 194 13.01 11.91 -3.87
CA VAL A 194 12.77 10.98 -5.00
C VAL A 194 11.40 11.22 -5.64
N THR A 195 10.34 11.45 -4.84
CA THR A 195 8.97 11.61 -5.36
C THR A 195 8.55 13.07 -5.60
N HIS A 196 9.22 14.04 -4.99
CA HIS A 196 8.87 15.46 -5.04
C HIS A 196 10.10 16.29 -5.44
N LYS A 197 10.58 16.08 -6.67
CA LYS A 197 11.77 16.75 -7.20
C LYS A 197 11.60 18.27 -7.14
N GLY A 198 12.63 18.98 -6.65
CA GLY A 198 12.65 20.44 -6.52
C GLY A 198 12.07 21.00 -5.22
N VAL A 199 11.65 20.15 -4.28
CA VAL A 199 11.27 20.59 -2.93
C VAL A 199 12.49 20.59 -2.01
N GLU A 200 12.69 21.69 -1.27
CA GLU A 200 13.70 21.84 -0.21
C GLU A 200 13.03 21.75 1.18
N LEU A 201 13.73 21.12 2.12
CA LEU A 201 13.33 20.92 3.53
C LEU A 201 13.81 22.03 4.46
#